data_AF-A0A442MSQ3-F1
#
_entry.id   AF-A0A442MSQ3-F1
#
_cell.length_a   1.000
_cell.length_b   1.000
_cell.length_c   1.000
_cell.angle_alpha   90.00
_cell.angle_beta   90.00
_cell.angle_gamma   90.00
#
_symmetry.space_group_name_H-M   'P 1'
#
loop_
_entity.id
_entity.type
_entity.pdbx_description
1 polymer ?
#
loop_
_entity_poly.entity_id
_entity_poly.type
_entity_poly.pdbx_seq_one_letter_code
_entity_poly.pdbx_strand_id
1 'polypeptide(L)'
;MPSPAGISVNDAVSRAIKTVLASLEDSKAENIVSIDIQGKSSLGDFMVIASGRSHRHVSAVADHLLKALKDAGLGTARVEGLAGADWVLIDSGDIIVHVFRPEVRDFYNLEKMWQAPDLEEETLH
;
A
#
# COMPACT_ATOMS: atom_id res chain seq x y z
N MET A 1 8.66 33.39 18.73
CA MET A 1 8.80 31.99 19.18
C MET A 1 7.71 31.19 18.47
N PRO A 2 7.99 30.36 17.45
CA PRO A 2 6.97 29.48 16.90
C PRO A 2 6.75 28.29 17.85
N SER A 3 5.48 27.93 18.07
CA SER A 3 5.05 26.83 18.92
C SER A 3 5.59 25.46 18.45
N PRO A 4 5.89 24.52 19.36
CA PRO A 4 6.36 23.16 19.02
C PRO A 4 5.23 22.20 18.58
N ALA A 5 4.01 22.71 18.31
CA ALA A 5 2.83 21.90 18.00
C ALA A 5 2.68 21.56 16.50
N GLY A 6 3.81 21.46 15.78
CA GLY A 6 3.85 21.34 14.33
C GLY A 6 4.83 20.28 13.83
N ILE A 7 5.04 19.18 14.56
CA ILE A 7 5.44 17.94 13.87
C ILE A 7 4.18 17.51 13.13
N SER A 8 4.04 18.00 11.90
CA SER A 8 2.81 17.95 11.13
C SER A 8 2.40 16.49 10.94
N VAL A 9 1.11 16.17 11.07
CA VAL A 9 0.60 14.82 10.76
C VAL A 9 1.09 14.35 9.37
N ASN A 10 1.24 15.30 8.44
CA ASN A 10 1.84 15.07 7.11
C ASN A 10 3.29 14.55 7.16
N ASP A 11 4.09 14.89 8.17
CA ASP A 11 5.47 14.41 8.30
C ASP A 11 5.53 12.97 8.82
N ALA A 12 4.54 12.53 9.58
CA ALA A 12 4.42 11.13 10.00
C ALA A 12 4.01 10.26 8.81
N VAL A 13 2.96 10.65 8.08
CA VAL A 13 2.51 9.95 6.86
C VAL A 13 3.59 9.96 5.79
N SER A 14 4.28 11.08 5.58
CA SER A 14 5.42 11.18 4.64
C SER A 14 6.59 10.26 5.02
N ARG A 15 6.81 10.01 6.31
CA ARG A 15 7.81 9.03 6.74
C ARG A 15 7.32 7.61 6.51
N ALA A 16 6.06 7.33 6.83
CA ALA A 16 5.45 6.02 6.62
C ALA A 16 5.51 5.60 5.15
N ILE A 17 5.13 6.47 4.21
CA ILE A 17 5.14 6.13 2.78
C ILE A 17 6.56 5.89 2.27
N LYS A 18 7.54 6.67 2.74
CA LYS A 18 8.96 6.45 2.41
C LYS A 18 9.47 5.12 2.94
N THR A 19 9.12 4.75 4.17
CA THR A 19 9.48 3.45 4.75
C THR A 19 8.86 2.30 3.96
N VAL A 20 7.58 2.43 3.57
CA VAL A 20 6.88 1.43 2.75
C VAL A 20 7.57 1.25 1.41
N LEU A 21 7.79 2.35 0.66
CA LEU A 21 8.41 2.30 -0.65
C LEU A 21 9.83 1.73 -0.58
N ALA A 22 10.65 2.19 0.37
CA ALA A 22 12.00 1.68 0.57
C ALA A 22 12.00 0.17 0.89
N SER A 23 11.09 -0.29 1.77
CA SER A 23 10.99 -1.71 2.11
C SER A 23 10.57 -2.57 0.91
N LEU A 24 9.66 -2.08 0.07
CA LEU A 24 9.23 -2.77 -1.14
C LEU A 24 10.37 -2.85 -2.17
N GLU A 25 11.12 -1.76 -2.36
CA GLU A 25 12.30 -1.72 -3.24
C GLU A 25 13.44 -2.63 -2.76
N ASP A 26 13.74 -2.62 -1.45
CA ASP A 26 14.75 -3.48 -0.83
C ASP A 26 14.38 -4.96 -0.97
N SER A 27 13.08 -5.25 -0.88
CA SER A 27 12.54 -6.60 -1.08
C SER A 27 12.48 -7.01 -2.54
N LYS A 28 12.87 -6.14 -3.49
CA LYS A 28 12.80 -6.38 -4.95
C LYS A 28 11.37 -6.67 -5.44
N ALA A 29 10.38 -6.00 -4.85
CA ALA A 29 9.03 -5.96 -5.40
C ALA A 29 9.02 -5.22 -6.75
N GLU A 30 8.10 -5.60 -7.63
CA GLU A 30 7.97 -5.07 -8.98
C GLU A 30 6.70 -4.22 -9.11
N ASN A 31 6.62 -3.36 -10.12
CA ASN A 31 5.44 -2.56 -10.45
C ASN A 31 4.84 -1.85 -9.23
N ILE A 32 5.72 -1.22 -8.44
CA ILE A 32 5.36 -0.44 -7.24
C ILE A 32 4.69 0.85 -7.71
N VAL A 33 3.43 1.04 -7.35
CA VAL A 33 2.62 2.21 -7.68
C VAL A 33 2.04 2.77 -6.40
N SER A 34 2.31 4.04 -6.10
CA SER A 34 1.70 4.78 -5.00
C SER A 34 0.58 5.67 -5.52
N ILE A 35 -0.59 5.59 -4.89
CA ILE A 35 -1.79 6.35 -5.22
C ILE A 35 -2.15 7.19 -3.99
N ASP A 36 -2.24 8.50 -4.21
CA ASP A 36 -2.71 9.45 -3.21
C ASP A 36 -4.25 9.42 -3.15
N ILE A 37 -4.76 8.94 -2.02
CA ILE A 37 -6.19 8.83 -1.70
C ILE A 37 -6.60 9.77 -0.56
N GLN A 38 -5.70 10.65 -0.12
CA GLN A 38 -5.96 11.60 0.95
C GLN A 38 -7.13 12.51 0.58
N GLY A 39 -8.14 12.54 1.45
CA GLY A 39 -9.39 13.29 1.22
C GLY A 39 -10.33 12.72 0.16
N LYS A 40 -9.95 11.64 -0.54
CA LYS A 40 -10.81 10.91 -1.50
C LYS A 40 -11.48 9.69 -0.87
N SER A 41 -10.86 9.12 0.17
CA SER A 41 -11.38 7.95 0.88
C SER A 41 -11.07 8.05 2.37
N SER A 42 -11.95 7.48 3.20
CA SER A 42 -11.72 7.33 4.65
C SER A 42 -10.89 6.11 5.01
N LEU A 43 -10.46 5.33 4.00
CA LEU A 43 -9.66 4.11 4.18
C LEU A 43 -8.20 4.41 4.56
N GLY A 44 -7.63 5.55 4.16
CA GLY A 44 -6.25 5.94 4.46
C GLY A 44 -5.82 7.16 3.64
N ASP A 45 -4.58 7.60 3.81
CA ASP A 45 -3.99 8.70 3.05
C ASP A 45 -3.33 8.20 1.75
N PHE A 46 -2.66 7.05 1.81
CA PHE A 46 -1.98 6.47 0.65
C PHE A 46 -2.35 5.01 0.43
N MET A 47 -2.49 4.63 -0.84
CA MET A 47 -2.58 3.24 -1.25
C MET A 47 -1.37 2.89 -2.12
N VAL A 48 -0.66 1.83 -1.76
CA VAL A 48 0.49 1.32 -2.51
C VAL A 48 0.15 -0.04 -3.08
N ILE A 49 0.47 -0.26 -4.34
CA ILE A 49 0.28 -1.54 -5.03
C ILE A 49 1.64 -2.01 -5.51
N ALA A 50 1.99 -3.25 -5.22
CA ALA A 50 3.24 -3.87 -5.66
C ALA A 50 2.99 -5.31 -6.12
N SER A 51 3.96 -5.85 -6.86
CA SER A 51 3.93 -7.21 -7.39
C SER A 51 5.09 -8.05 -6.86
N GLY A 52 4.81 -9.29 -6.46
CA GLY A 52 5.82 -10.26 -6.06
C GLY A 52 5.89 -11.45 -7.03
N ARG A 53 7.09 -11.70 -7.57
CA ARG A 53 7.39 -12.77 -8.56
C ARG A 53 6.97 -14.21 -8.21
N SER A 54 6.71 -14.54 -6.95
CA SER A 54 6.28 -15.88 -6.51
C SER A 54 5.58 -15.81 -5.16
N HIS A 55 4.84 -16.86 -4.78
CA HIS A 55 4.18 -16.96 -3.47
C HIS A 55 5.15 -16.70 -2.31
N ARG A 56 6.32 -17.39 -2.30
CA ARG A 56 7.36 -17.18 -1.27
C ARG A 56 7.90 -15.75 -1.27
N HIS A 57 8.03 -15.14 -2.45
CA HIS A 57 8.49 -13.76 -2.57
C HIS A 57 7.45 -12.78 -2.04
N VAL A 58 6.16 -12.98 -2.34
CA VAL A 58 5.07 -12.16 -1.79
C VAL A 58 5.03 -12.23 -0.26
N SER A 59 5.08 -13.44 0.32
CA SER A 59 5.14 -13.59 1.79
C SER A 59 6.37 -12.89 2.38
N ALA A 60 7.54 -13.05 1.76
CA ALA A 60 8.77 -12.41 2.24
C ALA A 60 8.73 -10.88 2.16
N VAL A 61 8.17 -10.32 1.07
CA VAL A 61 7.95 -8.87 0.92
C VAL A 61 7.02 -8.37 2.03
N ALA A 62 5.94 -9.10 2.31
CA ALA A 62 4.98 -8.75 3.35
C ALA A 62 5.61 -8.78 4.75
N ASP A 63 6.31 -9.87 5.09
CA ASP A 63 7.01 -10.01 6.38
C ASP A 63 8.08 -8.93 6.57
N HIS A 64 8.84 -8.61 5.52
CA HIS A 64 9.86 -7.57 5.56
C HIS A 64 9.24 -6.19 5.80
N LEU A 65 8.14 -5.89 5.10
CA LEU A 65 7.42 -4.64 5.29
C LEU A 65 6.84 -4.50 6.70
N LEU A 66 6.26 -5.56 7.26
CA LEU A 66 5.75 -5.57 8.63
C LEU A 66 6.84 -5.29 9.65
N LYS A 67 8.02 -5.88 9.44
CA LYS A 67 9.19 -5.60 10.26
C LYS A 67 9.65 -4.15 10.12
N ALA A 68 9.73 -3.63 8.90
CA ALA A 68 10.15 -2.25 8.65
C ALA A 68 9.20 -1.22 9.28
N LEU A 69 7.88 -1.44 9.22
CA LEU A 69 6.88 -0.60 9.86
C LEU A 69 7.02 -0.62 11.39
N LYS A 70 7.24 -1.81 11.97
CA LYS A 70 7.45 -1.97 13.41
C LYS A 70 8.74 -1.29 13.87
N ASP A 71 9.85 -1.47 13.15
CA ASP A 71 11.15 -0.88 13.45
C ASP A 71 11.13 0.65 13.31
N ALA A 72 10.30 1.18 12.40
CA ALA A 72 10.05 2.62 12.24
C ALA A 72 9.12 3.22 13.31
N GLY A 73 8.59 2.40 14.22
CA GLY A 73 7.67 2.85 15.28
C GLY A 73 6.27 3.21 14.78
N LEU A 74 5.87 2.72 13.60
CA LEU A 74 4.58 3.02 12.95
C LEU A 74 3.44 2.10 13.41
N GLY A 75 3.66 1.34 14.48
CA GLY A 75 2.65 0.48 15.12
C GLY A 75 2.48 -0.90 14.47
N THR A 76 1.38 -1.57 14.80
CA THR A 76 1.02 -2.88 14.27
C THR A 76 0.09 -2.73 13.07
N ALA A 77 0.55 -3.16 11.91
CA ALA A 77 -0.31 -3.27 10.73
C ALA A 77 -1.17 -4.54 10.78
N ARG A 78 -2.38 -4.45 10.26
CA ARG A 78 -3.23 -5.61 9.99
C ARG A 78 -2.82 -6.26 8.68
N VAL A 79 -2.90 -7.59 8.63
CA VAL A 79 -2.45 -8.38 7.48
C VAL A 79 -3.53 -9.37 7.10
N GLU A 80 -3.87 -9.40 5.83
CA GLU A 80 -4.80 -10.38 5.25
C GLU A 80 -4.15 -11.10 4.07
N GLY A 81 -4.58 -12.34 3.81
CA GLY A 81 -4.13 -13.11 2.65
C GLY A 81 -2.73 -13.75 2.75
N LEU A 82 -1.97 -13.51 3.83
CA LEU A 82 -0.60 -14.01 3.99
C LEU A 82 -0.47 -15.55 3.89
N ALA A 83 -1.47 -16.30 4.36
CA ALA A 83 -1.47 -17.77 4.30
C ALA A 83 -1.55 -18.33 2.88
N GLY A 84 -2.19 -17.58 1.97
CA GLY A 84 -2.36 -17.95 0.56
C GLY A 84 -1.40 -17.22 -0.38
N ALA A 85 -0.80 -16.10 0.04
CA ALA A 85 0.21 -15.27 -0.63
C ALA A 85 0.03 -15.05 -2.15
N ASP A 86 -1.19 -15.23 -2.66
CA ASP A 86 -1.62 -14.86 -3.99
C ASP A 86 -1.95 -13.36 -4.05
N TRP A 87 -2.50 -12.87 -2.94
CA TRP A 87 -2.69 -11.46 -2.63
C TRP A 87 -2.46 -11.27 -1.13
N VAL A 88 -1.71 -10.23 -0.78
CA VAL A 88 -1.51 -9.82 0.61
C VAL A 88 -1.90 -8.37 0.75
N LEU A 89 -2.75 -8.10 1.75
CA LEU A 89 -3.12 -6.76 2.17
C LEU A 89 -2.42 -6.44 3.47
N ILE A 90 -1.78 -5.27 3.54
CA ILE A 90 -1.15 -4.75 4.74
C ILE A 90 -1.73 -3.37 5.00
N ASP A 91 -2.50 -3.25 6.08
CA ASP A 91 -3.16 -2.02 6.49
C ASP A 91 -2.50 -1.46 7.75
N SER A 92 -1.86 -0.30 7.61
CA SER A 92 -1.24 0.44 8.72
C SER A 92 -2.11 1.57 9.28
N GLY A 93 -3.35 1.70 8.81
CA GLY A 93 -4.26 2.82 9.11
C GLY A 93 -4.09 3.97 8.13
N ASP A 94 -2.92 4.61 8.11
CA ASP A 94 -2.64 5.75 7.22
C ASP A 94 -2.26 5.30 5.80
N ILE A 95 -1.68 4.10 5.68
CA ILE A 95 -1.21 3.54 4.41
C ILE A 95 -1.69 2.11 4.25
N ILE A 96 -2.27 1.85 3.09
CA ILE A 96 -2.72 0.52 2.67
C ILE A 96 -1.80 0.00 1.58
N VAL A 97 -1.24 -1.20 1.75
CA VAL A 97 -0.33 -1.82 0.79
C VAL A 97 -0.92 -3.13 0.29
N HIS A 98 -1.06 -3.25 -1.03
CA HIS A 98 -1.45 -4.48 -1.69
C HIS A 98 -0.26 -5.08 -2.42
N VAL A 99 0.08 -6.33 -2.10
CA VAL A 99 1.11 -7.10 -2.80
C VAL A 99 0.44 -8.25 -3.53
N PHE A 100 0.51 -8.23 -4.85
CA PHE A 100 -0.11 -9.24 -5.71
C PHE A 100 0.92 -10.14 -6.37
N ARG A 101 0.55 -11.36 -6.70
CA ARG A 101 1.28 -12.13 -7.72
C ARG A 101 0.99 -11.56 -9.12
N PRO A 102 1.97 -11.50 -10.04
CA PRO A 102 1.77 -11.01 -11.40
C PRO A 102 0.55 -11.65 -12.08
N GLU A 103 0.42 -12.98 -12.00
CA GLU A 103 -0.70 -13.71 -12.60
C GLU A 103 -2.07 -13.32 -12.02
N VAL A 104 -2.14 -12.97 -10.73
CA VAL A 104 -3.37 -12.52 -10.07
C VAL A 104 -3.66 -11.06 -10.43
N ARG A 105 -2.63 -10.23 -10.50
CA ARG A 105 -2.73 -8.82 -10.89
C ARG A 105 -3.29 -8.68 -12.32
N ASP A 106 -2.81 -9.51 -13.24
CA ASP A 106 -3.29 -9.57 -14.62
C ASP A 106 -4.71 -10.13 -14.70
N PHE A 107 -5.03 -11.18 -13.93
CA PHE A 107 -6.35 -11.81 -13.95
C PHE A 107 -7.46 -10.89 -13.43
N TYR A 108 -7.18 -10.08 -12.41
CA TYR A 108 -8.15 -9.12 -11.86
C TYR A 108 -8.13 -7.75 -12.55
N ASN A 109 -7.22 -7.52 -13.52
CA ASN A 109 -7.09 -6.28 -14.29
C ASN A 109 -7.20 -5.02 -13.42
N LEU A 110 -6.52 -5.05 -12.27
CA LEU A 110 -6.65 -4.04 -11.21
C LEU A 110 -6.23 -2.64 -11.72
N GLU A 111 -5.46 -2.55 -12.79
CA GLU A 111 -5.13 -1.25 -13.38
C GLU A 111 -6.39 -0.54 -13.93
N LYS A 112 -7.41 -1.27 -14.40
CA LYS A 112 -8.67 -0.65 -14.85
C LYS A 112 -9.56 -0.15 -13.71
N MET A 113 -9.55 -0.82 -12.56
CA MET A 113 -10.40 -0.43 -11.42
C MET A 113 -9.86 0.80 -10.67
N TRP A 114 -8.54 1.03 -10.69
CA TRP A 114 -7.91 2.14 -9.95
C TRP A 114 -7.34 3.26 -10.85
N GLN A 115 -7.22 3.06 -12.18
CA GLN A 115 -6.97 4.14 -13.14
C GLN A 115 -8.25 4.77 -13.72
N ALA A 116 -9.42 4.51 -13.14
CA ALA A 116 -10.63 5.25 -13.50
C ALA A 116 -10.85 6.42 -12.52
N PRO A 117 -10.28 7.62 -12.75
CA PRO A 117 -11.05 8.82 -12.45
C PRO A 117 -12.20 8.88 -13.48
N ASP A 118 -13.41 9.08 -12.98
CA ASP A 118 -14.67 9.17 -13.74
C ASP A 118 -15.21 7.85 -14.30
N LEU A 119 -15.94 7.13 -13.44
CA LEU A 119 -17.20 6.56 -13.90
C LEU A 119 -18.10 7.76 -14.23
N GLU A 120 -18.08 8.21 -15.50
CA GLU A 120 -19.27 8.84 -16.04
C GLU A 120 -20.41 7.84 -15.80
N GLU A 121 -21.36 8.24 -14.97
CA GLU A 121 -22.65 7.58 -14.86
C GLU A 121 -23.24 7.50 -16.26
N GLU A 122 -23.01 6.40 -16.97
CA GLU A 122 -23.83 6.02 -18.11
C GLU A 122 -25.19 5.60 -17.52
N THR A 123 -25.96 6.62 -17.15
CA THR A 123 -27.39 6.52 -16.91
C THR A 123 -27.97 6.06 -18.24
N LEU A 124 -28.15 4.75 -18.39
CA LEU A 124 -28.89 4.17 -19.50
C LEU A 124 -30.27 4.85 -19.58
N HIS A 125 -30.52 5.51 -20.70
CA HIS A 125 -31.85 5.92 -21.16
C HIS A 125 -32.50 4.79 -21.94
#